data_AF-A0A1I2EAC3-F1
#
_entry.id   AF-A0A1I2EAC3-F1
#
_cell.length_a   1.000
_cell.length_b   1.000
_cell.length_c   1.000
_cell.angle_alpha   90.00
_cell.angle_beta   90.00
_cell.angle_gamma   90.00
#
_symmetry.space_group_name_H-M   'P 1'
#
loop_
_entity.id
_entity.type
_entity.pdbx_description
1 polymer ?
#
loop_
_entity_poly.entity_id
_entity_poly.type
_entity_poly.pdbx_seq_one_letter_code
_entity_poly.pdbx_strand_id
1 'polypeptide(L)'
;MKIEKIYRLVYVCEDSESCESSFFIDKREALDYLEDMKEDVSKLYEHNDNCAHPFGGEIQLQEIILDEVEDIDLYANYKEVSEWVFDKDFTYSYQKDMAEAGICTEEIFGMWKDYEVE
;
A
#
# COMPACT_ATOMS: atom_id res chain seq x y z
N MET A 1 25.82 6.72 14.62
CA MET A 1 25.44 6.11 13.34
C MET A 1 24.89 7.22 12.46
N LYS A 2 25.41 7.43 11.25
CA LYS A 2 24.81 8.36 10.28
C LYS A 2 23.67 7.60 9.60
N ILE A 3 22.47 8.17 9.55
CA ILE A 3 21.36 7.64 8.76
C ILE A 3 21.53 8.22 7.35
N GLU A 4 21.58 7.37 6.34
CA GLU A 4 21.78 7.77 4.92
C GLU A 4 20.48 7.76 4.13
N LYS A 5 19.53 6.91 4.55
CA LYS A 5 18.21 6.78 3.94
C LYS A 5 17.15 6.51 4.99
N ILE A 6 15.91 6.83 4.64
CA ILE A 6 14.72 6.51 5.42
C ILE A 6 13.65 5.93 4.50
N TYR A 7 12.67 5.27 5.09
CA TYR A 7 11.50 4.77 4.40
C TYR A 7 10.28 5.53 4.88
N ARG A 8 9.46 5.99 3.94
CA ARG A 8 8.20 6.67 4.19
C ARG A 8 7.07 5.78 3.68
N LEU A 9 6.24 5.30 4.59
CA LEU A 9 4.95 4.74 4.22
C LEU A 9 3.97 5.90 4.03
N VAL A 10 3.40 6.03 2.84
CA VAL A 10 2.39 7.05 2.52
C VAL A 10 1.05 6.36 2.32
N TYR A 11 0.03 6.93 2.93
CA TYR A 11 -1.38 6.62 2.71
C TYR A 11 -2.07 7.85 2.11
N VAL A 12 -2.38 7.80 0.82
CA VAL A 12 -3.10 8.86 0.12
C VAL A 12 -4.59 8.51 0.13
N CYS A 13 -5.44 9.41 0.64
CA CYS A 13 -6.89 9.38 0.46
C CYS A 13 -7.31 10.44 -0.58
N GLU A 14 -8.47 10.27 -1.24
CA GLU A 14 -8.99 11.16 -2.30
C GLU A 14 -8.85 12.66 -2.02
N ASP A 15 -9.05 13.07 -0.78
CA ASP A 15 -8.77 14.42 -0.34
C ASP A 15 -7.31 14.48 0.12
N SER A 16 -6.44 15.07 -0.69
CA SER A 16 -4.99 15.29 -0.43
C SER A 16 -4.66 15.95 0.92
N GLU A 17 -5.68 16.41 1.66
CA GLU A 17 -5.58 16.89 3.04
C GLU A 17 -5.43 15.76 4.07
N SER A 18 -5.72 14.51 3.70
CA SER A 18 -5.72 13.32 4.56
C SER A 18 -4.56 12.37 4.26
N CYS A 19 -3.42 12.90 3.79
CA CYS A 19 -2.21 12.11 3.59
C CYS A 19 -1.60 11.78 4.96
N GLU A 20 -1.64 10.51 5.35
CA GLU A 20 -0.89 10.03 6.52
C GLU A 20 0.46 9.47 6.07
N SER A 21 1.51 9.80 6.82
CA SER A 21 2.84 9.27 6.55
C SER A 21 3.52 8.78 7.82
N SER A 22 4.05 7.57 7.77
CA SER A 22 4.88 6.97 8.82
C SER A 22 6.32 6.83 8.31
N PHE A 23 7.29 7.14 9.17
CA PHE A 23 8.71 7.12 8.82
C PHE A 23 9.48 6.05 9.57
N PHE A 24 10.35 5.35 8.85
CA PHE A 24 11.14 4.24 9.35
C PHE A 24 12.60 4.41 8.92
N ILE A 25 13.52 3.91 9.74
CA ILE A 25 14.95 3.87 9.39
C ILE A 25 15.35 2.54 8.74
N ASP A 26 14.47 1.54 8.81
CA ASP A 26 14.69 0.17 8.38
C ASP A 26 13.54 -0.31 7.49
N LYS A 27 13.87 -0.96 6.35
CA LYS A 27 12.87 -1.42 5.38
C LYS A 27 11.98 -2.49 5.98
N ARG A 28 12.59 -3.39 6.77
CA ARG A 28 11.89 -4.53 7.35
C ARG A 28 10.89 -4.05 8.39
N GLU A 29 11.24 -3.08 9.23
CA GLU A 29 10.28 -2.45 10.14
C GLU A 29 9.08 -1.84 9.40
N ALA A 30 9.35 -1.19 8.26
CA ALA A 30 8.28 -0.64 7.43
C ALA A 30 7.41 -1.74 6.77
N LEU A 31 8.02 -2.83 6.29
CA LEU A 31 7.31 -3.98 5.72
C LEU A 31 6.49 -4.76 6.77
N ASP A 32 7.02 -4.91 7.99
CA ASP A 32 6.29 -5.53 9.09
C ASP A 32 5.05 -4.67 9.45
N TYR A 33 5.20 -3.34 9.48
CA TYR A 33 4.08 -2.42 9.69
C TYR A 33 3.05 -2.46 8.55
N LEU A 34 3.51 -2.54 7.31
CA LEU A 34 2.66 -2.72 6.13
C LEU A 34 1.81 -4.00 6.23
N GLU A 35 2.39 -5.12 6.64
CA GLU A 35 1.68 -6.39 6.81
C GLU A 35 0.62 -6.32 7.93
N ASP A 36 0.93 -5.64 9.04
CA ASP A 36 -0.02 -5.43 10.13
C ASP A 36 -1.24 -4.58 9.71
N MET A 37 -1.08 -3.69 8.73
CA MET A 37 -2.15 -2.84 8.21
C MET A 37 -3.05 -3.50 7.17
N LYS A 38 -2.72 -4.70 6.67
CA LYS A 38 -3.42 -5.32 5.53
C LYS A 38 -4.94 -5.43 5.70
N GLU A 39 -5.42 -5.69 6.91
CA GLU A 39 -6.86 -5.84 7.18
C GLU A 39 -7.57 -4.49 7.09
N ASP A 40 -6.96 -3.43 7.64
CA ASP A 40 -7.52 -2.09 7.60
C ASP A 40 -7.48 -1.52 6.18
N VAL A 41 -6.41 -1.81 5.44
CA VAL A 41 -6.31 -1.52 4.01
C VAL A 41 -7.36 -2.26 3.20
N SER A 42 -7.59 -3.55 3.44
CA SER A 42 -8.59 -4.34 2.69
C SER A 42 -10.01 -3.80 2.89
N LYS A 43 -10.36 -3.37 4.11
CA LYS A 43 -11.66 -2.74 4.39
C LYS A 43 -11.90 -1.45 3.61
N LEU A 44 -10.84 -0.70 3.28
CA LEU A 44 -10.94 0.52 2.47
C LEU A 44 -11.33 0.20 1.01
N TYR A 45 -10.96 -0.98 0.52
CA TYR A 45 -11.37 -1.46 -0.81
C TYR A 45 -12.79 -2.03 -0.81
N GLU A 46 -13.21 -2.70 0.26
CA GLU A 46 -14.57 -3.29 0.40
C GLU A 46 -15.69 -2.23 0.39
N HIS A 47 -15.42 -1.03 0.90
CA HIS A 47 -16.38 0.07 0.91
C HIS A 47 -16.43 0.88 -0.40
N ASN A 48 -15.65 0.51 -1.41
CA ASN A 48 -15.69 1.16 -2.72
C ASN A 48 -16.63 0.39 -3.67
N ASP A 49 -17.82 0.95 -3.88
CA ASP A 49 -18.97 0.41 -4.65
C ASP A 49 -18.67 0.00 -6.13
N ASN A 50 -17.42 0.05 -6.61
CA ASN A 50 -17.14 -0.07 -8.05
C ASN A 50 -16.02 -1.02 -8.48
N CYS A 51 -15.32 -1.74 -7.61
CA CYS A 51 -14.22 -2.66 -7.99
C CYS A 51 -13.13 -2.06 -8.91
N ALA A 52 -13.19 -0.75 -9.17
CA ALA A 52 -12.09 0.05 -9.66
C ALA A 52 -11.31 0.44 -8.42
N HIS A 53 -9.98 0.50 -8.52
CA HIS A 53 -9.10 1.07 -7.49
C HIS A 53 -9.83 2.15 -6.70
N PRO A 54 -9.72 2.18 -5.36
CA PRO A 54 -10.27 3.27 -4.59
C PRO A 54 -9.81 4.54 -5.27
N PHE A 55 -10.77 5.23 -5.88
CA PHE A 55 -10.50 6.36 -6.75
C PHE A 55 -9.53 7.25 -5.97
N GLY A 56 -8.38 7.58 -6.54
CA GLY A 56 -7.41 8.53 -5.99
C GLY A 56 -6.57 8.13 -4.77
N GLY A 57 -6.77 6.97 -4.14
CA GLY A 57 -6.03 6.58 -2.94
C GLY A 57 -4.93 5.54 -3.19
N GLU A 58 -3.74 5.76 -2.64
CA GLU A 58 -2.56 4.94 -2.89
C GLU A 58 -1.77 4.68 -1.60
N ILE A 59 -1.32 3.42 -1.43
CA ILE A 59 -0.49 3.02 -0.29
C ILE A 59 0.85 2.55 -0.81
N GLN A 60 1.89 3.32 -0.52
CA GLN A 60 3.24 3.11 -1.02
C GLN A 60 4.26 3.18 0.10
N LEU A 61 5.26 2.31 0.02
CA LEU A 61 6.51 2.46 0.71
C LEU A 61 7.53 3.11 -0.21
N GLN A 62 8.08 4.22 0.25
CA GLN A 62 9.00 5.06 -0.49
C GLN A 62 10.35 5.11 0.22
N GLU A 63 11.44 4.88 -0.50
CA GLU A 63 12.80 5.08 -0.02
C GLU A 63 13.26 6.51 -0.36
N ILE A 64 13.77 7.22 0.65
CA ILE A 64 14.27 8.60 0.52
C ILE A 64 15.74 8.61 0.91
N ILE A 65 16.61 8.99 -0.02
CA ILE A 65 18.04 9.18 0.21
C ILE A 65 18.26 10.59 0.73
N LEU A 66 18.72 10.71 1.98
CA LEU A 66 18.79 11.99 2.69
C LEU A 66 19.79 12.98 2.07
N ASP A 67 20.86 12.48 1.45
CA ASP A 67 21.86 13.31 0.77
C ASP A 67 21.35 13.82 -0.61
N GLU A 68 20.18 13.35 -1.10
CA GLU A 68 19.57 13.74 -2.38
C GLU A 68 18.36 14.68 -2.22
N VAL A 69 17.98 15.02 -1.00
CA VAL A 69 16.81 15.88 -0.70
C VAL A 69 17.19 17.04 0.22
N GLU A 70 16.65 18.23 -0.08
CA GLU A 70 16.83 19.41 0.79
C GLU A 70 15.83 19.42 1.96
N ASP A 71 14.64 18.86 1.76
CA ASP A 71 13.57 18.72 2.76
C ASP A 71 12.82 17.40 2.56
N ILE A 72 12.21 16.89 3.63
CA ILE A 72 11.42 15.66 3.64
C ILE A 72 9.95 16.06 3.74
N ASP A 73 9.42 16.58 2.64
CA ASP A 73 8.00 16.87 2.46
C ASP A 73 7.35 15.84 1.52
N LEU A 74 6.04 15.95 1.28
CA LEU A 74 5.31 15.02 0.39
C LEU A 74 5.94 14.91 -1.01
N TYR A 75 6.58 15.98 -1.50
CA TYR A 75 7.17 16.10 -2.83
C TYR A 75 8.66 15.78 -2.87
N ALA A 76 9.27 15.40 -1.73
CA ALA A 76 10.65 14.95 -1.67
C ALA A 76 10.91 13.87 -2.71
N ASN A 77 12.08 13.90 -3.35
CA ASN A 77 12.44 12.86 -4.32
C ASN A 77 12.50 11.50 -3.62
N TYR A 78 11.87 10.49 -4.20
CA TYR A 78 11.81 9.15 -3.63
C TYR A 78 11.87 8.06 -4.70
N LYS A 79 12.26 6.87 -4.26
CA LYS A 79 12.09 5.63 -5.02
C LYS A 79 10.98 4.82 -4.38
N GLU A 80 9.98 4.44 -5.16
CA GLU A 80 8.97 3.49 -4.69
C GLU A 80 9.58 2.09 -4.56
N VAL A 81 9.42 1.48 -3.39
CA VAL A 81 9.99 0.17 -3.09
C VAL A 81 8.93 -0.89 -2.79
N SER A 82 7.71 -0.50 -2.43
CA SER A 82 6.57 -1.42 -2.32
C SER A 82 5.26 -0.66 -2.45
N GLU A 83 4.19 -1.31 -2.93
CA GLU A 83 2.84 -0.75 -2.97
C GLU A 83 1.76 -1.81 -2.64
N TRP A 84 0.56 -1.36 -2.24
CA TRP A 84 -0.60 -2.24 -2.16
C TRP A 84 -1.32 -2.29 -3.51
N VAL A 85 -1.45 -3.47 -4.07
CA VAL A 85 -2.18 -3.69 -5.34
C VAL A 85 -3.34 -4.64 -5.15
N PHE A 86 -4.37 -4.45 -5.97
CA PHE A 86 -5.45 -5.42 -6.11
C PHE A 86 -4.93 -6.75 -6.66
N ASP A 87 -5.10 -7.83 -5.89
CA ASP A 87 -4.81 -9.19 -6.33
C ASP A 87 -6.02 -9.75 -7.08
N LYS A 88 -6.06 -9.41 -8.37
CA LYS A 88 -7.14 -9.79 -9.27
C LYS A 88 -7.28 -11.31 -9.43
N ASP A 89 -6.16 -12.01 -9.49
CA ASP A 89 -6.14 -13.45 -9.76
C ASP A 89 -6.67 -14.22 -8.55
N PHE A 90 -6.19 -13.90 -7.34
CA PHE A 90 -6.70 -14.51 -6.12
C PHE A 90 -8.18 -14.15 -5.90
N THR A 91 -8.53 -12.87 -6.05
CA THR A 91 -9.92 -12.40 -5.84
C THR A 91 -10.90 -13.13 -6.74
N TYR A 92 -10.61 -13.24 -8.04
CA TYR A 92 -11.53 -13.90 -8.97
C TYR A 92 -11.57 -15.42 -8.77
N SER A 93 -10.46 -16.04 -8.38
CA SER A 93 -10.47 -17.47 -8.01
C SER A 93 -11.36 -17.70 -6.80
N TYR A 94 -11.21 -16.90 -5.75
CA TYR A 94 -12.01 -17.02 -4.53
C TYR A 94 -13.50 -16.79 -4.78
N GLN A 95 -13.85 -15.71 -5.50
CA GLN A 95 -15.24 -15.42 -5.84
C GLN A 95 -15.88 -16.54 -6.67
N LYS A 96 -15.11 -17.16 -7.58
CA LYS A 96 -15.55 -18.32 -8.34
C LYS A 96 -15.82 -19.53 -7.43
N ASP A 97 -14.88 -19.85 -6.53
CA ASP A 97 -15.03 -20.97 -5.60
C ASP A 97 -16.25 -20.77 -4.67
N MET A 98 -16.51 -19.54 -4.23
CA MET A 98 -17.70 -19.20 -3.45
C MET A 98 -18.98 -19.36 -4.26
N ALA A 99 -18.99 -18.91 -5.52
CA ALA A 99 -20.13 -19.08 -6.41
C ALA A 99 -20.44 -20.57 -6.67
N GLU A 100 -19.41 -21.42 -6.83
CA GLU A 100 -19.56 -22.88 -6.96
C GLU A 100 -20.14 -23.52 -5.68
N ALA A 101 -19.88 -22.93 -4.51
CA ALA A 101 -20.48 -23.30 -3.24
C ALA A 101 -21.90 -22.72 -3.02
N GLY A 102 -22.43 -21.92 -3.94
CA GLY A 102 -23.73 -21.25 -3.83
C GLY A 102 -23.73 -19.99 -2.95
N ILE A 103 -22.55 -19.42 -2.70
CA ILE A 103 -22.35 -18.21 -1.90
C ILE A 103 -22.08 -17.04 -2.85
N CYS A 104 -22.85 -15.96 -2.72
CA CYS A 104 -22.57 -14.70 -3.41
C CYS A 104 -21.68 -13.84 -2.51
N THR A 105 -20.48 -13.49 -2.98
CA THR A 105 -19.55 -12.60 -2.28
C THR A 105 -19.00 -11.56 -3.25
N GLU A 106 -18.76 -10.36 -2.72
CA GLU A 106 -18.11 -9.24 -3.40
C GLU A 106 -16.77 -8.90 -2.72
N GLU A 107 -16.25 -9.79 -1.87
CA GLU A 107 -14.96 -9.62 -1.20
C GLU A 107 -13.83 -9.43 -2.21
N ILE A 108 -12.93 -8.49 -1.91
CA ILE A 108 -11.80 -8.06 -2.72
C ILE A 108 -10.53 -8.25 -1.90
N PHE A 109 -9.49 -8.78 -2.52
CA PHE A 109 -8.20 -9.00 -1.88
C PHE A 109 -7.11 -8.19 -2.58
N GLY A 110 -6.18 -7.67 -1.79
CA GLY A 110 -4.96 -7.06 -2.28
C GLY A 110 -3.72 -7.75 -1.72
N MET A 111 -2.57 -7.35 -2.24
CA MET A 111 -1.27 -7.83 -1.81
C MET A 111 -0.23 -6.70 -1.87
N TRP A 112 0.79 -6.80 -1.02
CA TRP A 112 1.99 -5.98 -1.16
C TRP A 112 2.81 -6.46 -2.35
N LYS A 113 3.14 -5.54 -3.25
CA LYS A 113 4.06 -5.77 -4.36
C LYS A 113 5.38 -5.09 -4.06
N ASP A 114 6.38 -5.89 -3.71
CA ASP A 114 7.76 -5.40 -3.51
C ASP A 114 8.45 -5.21 -4.87
N TYR A 115 9.00 -4.03 -5.08
CA TYR A 115 9.70 -3.65 -6.30
C TYR A 115 11.19 -3.93 -6.27
N GLU A 116 11.73 -4.17 -5.10
CA GLU A 116 13.10 -4.60 -4.92
C GLU A 116 13.11 -6.09 -4.62
N VAL A 117 12.77 -6.88 -5.64
CA VAL A 117 13.11 -8.29 -5.61
C VAL A 117 14.63 -8.39 -5.74
N GLU A 118 15.30 -8.81 -4.66
CA GLU A 118 16.75 -9.13 -4.62
C GLU A 118 17.21 -10.05 -5.75
#